data_AF-A0A2G6ZR15-F1
#
_entry.id   AF-A0A2G6ZR15-F1
#
_cell.length_a   1.000
_cell.length_b   1.000
_cell.length_c   1.000
_cell.angle_alpha   90.00
_cell.angle_beta   90.00
_cell.angle_gamma   90.00
#
_symmetry.space_group_name_H-M   'P 1'
#
loop_
_entity.id
_entity.type
_entity.pdbx_description
1 polymer ?
#
loop_
_entity_poly.entity_id
_entity_poly.type
_entity_poly.pdbx_seq_one_letter_code
_entity_poly.pdbx_strand_id
1 'polypeptide(L)'
;METFELRISALIKHLERSKPCADWKSAHELVKSKWIEVCSEVGMPQGYLEEISQTELVPEPDLDTSPAGNFLLNGEDEPLVCTYIQANGGIVIQRMEGASAMEILMNLPPDLSPATQLQS
;
A
#
# COMPACT_ATOMS: atom_id res chain seq x y z
N MET A 1 9.89 -1.91 17.28
CA MET A 1 8.55 -1.28 17.33
C MET A 1 8.59 0.20 16.93
N GLU A 2 9.40 1.07 17.57
CA GLU A 2 9.46 2.51 17.20
C GLU A 2 9.84 2.78 15.72
N THR A 3 10.81 2.04 15.17
CA THR A 3 11.22 2.22 13.76
C THR A 3 10.14 1.79 12.75
N PHE A 4 9.21 0.90 13.14
CA PHE A 4 8.14 0.48 12.27
C PHE A 4 7.08 1.57 12.13
N GLU A 5 6.57 2.07 13.25
CA GLU A 5 5.56 3.14 13.29
C GLU A 5 6.04 4.42 12.60
N LEU A 6 7.32 4.77 12.74
CA LEU A 6 7.93 5.89 12.04
C LEU A 6 7.92 5.69 10.52
N ARG A 7 8.25 4.48 10.05
CA ARG A 7 8.20 4.16 8.62
C ARG A 7 6.76 4.18 8.09
N ILE A 8 5.79 3.61 8.80
CA ILE A 8 4.37 3.66 8.41
C ILE A 8 3.89 5.11 8.30
N SER A 9 4.20 5.92 9.30
CA SER A 9 3.86 7.34 9.31
C SER A 9 4.50 8.10 8.15
N ALA A 10 5.74 7.77 7.78
CA ALA A 10 6.41 8.35 6.61
C ALA A 10 5.73 7.91 5.31
N LEU A 11 5.45 6.61 5.14
CA LEU A 11 4.75 6.07 3.98
C LEU A 11 3.41 6.79 3.75
N ILE A 12 2.59 6.91 4.79
CA ILE A 12 1.30 7.60 4.72
C ILE A 12 1.49 9.04 4.22
N LYS A 13 2.43 9.80 4.80
CA LYS A 13 2.72 11.17 4.38
C LYS A 13 3.16 11.27 2.92
N HIS A 14 3.90 10.29 2.40
CA HIS A 14 4.29 10.26 0.99
C HIS A 14 3.09 9.95 0.09
N LEU A 15 2.22 9.03 0.48
CA LEU A 15 1.03 8.65 -0.27
C LEU A 15 -0.01 9.78 -0.31
N GLU A 16 -0.25 10.47 0.80
CA GLU A 16 -1.15 11.64 0.87
C GLU A 16 -0.73 12.79 -0.07
N ARG A 17 0.56 12.88 -0.39
CA ARG A 17 1.12 13.87 -1.33
C ARG A 17 1.21 13.36 -2.76
N SER A 18 0.95 12.08 -2.97
CA SER A 18 1.02 11.44 -4.28
C SER A 18 -0.25 11.74 -5.08
N LYS A 19 -0.14 11.62 -6.40
CA LYS A 19 -1.30 11.73 -7.28
C LYS A 19 -2.15 10.46 -7.13
N PRO A 20 -3.49 10.59 -7.20
CA PRO A 20 -4.38 9.43 -7.34
C PRO A 20 -3.97 8.53 -8.51
N CYS A 21 -4.18 7.23 -8.35
CA CYS A 21 -3.87 6.23 -9.38
C CYS A 21 -5.14 5.85 -10.15
N ALA A 22 -5.01 5.59 -11.45
CA ALA A 22 -6.13 5.22 -12.32
C ALA A 22 -6.43 3.71 -12.34
N ASP A 23 -5.49 2.89 -11.88
CA ASP A 23 -5.62 1.44 -11.84
C ASP A 23 -4.80 0.81 -10.70
N TRP A 24 -5.12 -0.44 -10.37
CA TRP A 24 -4.46 -1.20 -9.32
C TRP A 24 -2.96 -1.37 -9.54
N LYS A 25 -2.48 -1.44 -10.80
CA LYS A 25 -1.05 -1.63 -11.10
C LYS A 25 -0.25 -0.41 -10.69
N SER A 26 -0.75 0.76 -11.08
CA SER A 26 -0.16 2.05 -10.75
C SER A 26 -0.18 2.30 -9.25
N ALA A 27 -1.28 1.94 -8.58
CA ALA A 27 -1.39 2.00 -7.12
C ALA A 27 -0.39 1.08 -6.42
N HIS A 28 -0.23 -0.15 -6.89
CA HIS A 28 0.73 -1.10 -6.35
C HIS A 28 2.17 -0.62 -6.48
N GLU A 29 2.56 -0.20 -7.68
CA GLU A 29 3.90 0.33 -7.91
C GLU A 29 4.16 1.60 -7.10
N LEU A 30 3.15 2.46 -6.91
CA LEU A 30 3.27 3.65 -6.06
C LEU A 30 3.55 3.26 -4.60
N VAL A 31 2.74 2.38 -4.01
CA VAL A 31 2.93 1.93 -2.61
C VAL A 31 4.29 1.27 -2.44
N LYS A 32 4.64 0.34 -3.33
CA LYS A 32 5.93 -0.37 -3.28
C LYS A 32 7.11 0.58 -3.40
N SER A 33 7.09 1.49 -4.37
CA SER A 33 8.15 2.48 -4.57
C SER A 33 8.31 3.38 -3.34
N LYS A 34 7.21 3.84 -2.73
CA LYS A 34 7.27 4.68 -1.53
C LYS A 34 7.72 3.91 -0.29
N TRP A 35 7.36 2.65 -0.19
CA TRP A 35 7.84 1.82 0.91
C TRP A 35 9.33 1.53 0.82
N ILE A 36 9.86 1.26 -0.39
CA ILE A 36 11.31 1.13 -0.62
C ILE A 36 12.04 2.41 -0.26
N GLU A 37 11.54 3.57 -0.71
CA GLU A 37 12.10 4.90 -0.40
C GLU A 37 12.22 5.10 1.11
N VAL A 38 11.12 4.91 1.84
CA VAL A 38 11.07 5.05 3.30
C VAL A 38 12.02 4.07 4.00
N CYS A 39 12.08 2.81 3.57
CA CYS A 39 12.97 1.80 4.15
C CYS A 39 14.44 2.10 3.89
N SER A 40 14.76 2.60 2.70
CA SER A 40 16.11 3.00 2.31
C SER A 40 16.60 4.19 3.14
N GLU A 41 15.75 5.19 3.36
CA GLU A 41 16.09 6.39 4.15
C GLU A 41 16.46 6.08 5.60
N VAL A 42 15.86 5.04 6.19
CA VAL A 42 16.18 4.59 7.56
C VAL A 42 17.28 3.53 7.61
N GLY A 43 17.94 3.25 6.48
CA GLY A 43 19.08 2.35 6.39
C GLY A 43 18.73 0.86 6.50
N MET A 44 17.56 0.43 6.00
CA MET A 44 17.24 -1.00 5.94
C MET A 44 18.22 -1.75 5.02
N PRO A 45 18.52 -3.04 5.32
CA PRO A 45 19.42 -3.84 4.51
C PRO A 45 18.94 -3.98 3.06
N GLN A 46 19.89 -4.02 2.11
CA GLN A 46 19.58 -4.17 0.68
C GLN A 46 18.71 -5.40 0.37
N GLY A 47 18.96 -6.53 1.04
CA GLY A 47 18.14 -7.74 0.86
C GLY A 47 16.66 -7.51 1.23
N TYR A 48 16.38 -6.71 2.25
CA TYR A 48 15.01 -6.35 2.63
C TYR A 48 14.35 -5.45 1.56
N LEU A 49 15.11 -4.53 0.97
CA LEU A 49 14.61 -3.69 -0.14
C LEU A 49 14.31 -4.54 -1.39
N GLU A 50 15.14 -5.55 -1.66
CA GLU A 50 14.93 -6.50 -2.76
C GLU A 50 13.68 -7.37 -2.53
N GLU A 51 13.45 -7.85 -1.32
CA GLU A 51 12.22 -8.58 -0.94
C GLU A 51 10.96 -7.72 -1.18
N ILE A 52 10.97 -6.45 -0.77
CA ILE A 52 9.89 -5.50 -1.06
C ILE A 52 9.68 -5.39 -2.58
N SER A 53 10.75 -5.26 -3.36
CA SER A 53 10.68 -5.07 -4.81
C SER A 53 10.05 -6.25 -5.56
N GLN A 54 10.23 -7.46 -5.01
CA GLN A 54 9.72 -8.72 -5.54
C GLN A 54 8.32 -9.07 -5.05
N THR A 55 7.75 -8.26 -4.14
CA THR A 55 6.41 -8.50 -3.61
C THR A 55 5.36 -8.31 -4.70
N GLU A 56 4.50 -9.31 -4.85
CA GLU A 56 3.34 -9.30 -5.74
C GLU A 56 2.05 -9.10 -4.94
N LEU A 57 1.01 -8.56 -5.58
CA LEU A 57 -0.31 -8.52 -4.97
C LEU A 57 -0.88 -9.94 -4.88
N VAL A 58 -1.23 -10.37 -3.67
CA VAL A 58 -1.93 -11.62 -3.43
C VAL A 58 -3.44 -11.38 -3.46
N PRO A 59 -4.22 -12.00 -4.36
CA PRO A 59 -5.66 -11.80 -4.41
C PRO A 59 -6.34 -12.20 -3.08
N GLU A 60 -7.10 -11.29 -2.46
CA GLU A 60 -7.91 -11.62 -1.30
C GLU A 60 -9.21 -12.34 -1.73
N PRO A 61 -9.50 -13.54 -1.22
CA PRO A 61 -10.58 -14.40 -1.71
C PRO A 61 -12.01 -13.92 -1.38
N ASP A 62 -12.17 -13.05 -0.38
CA ASP A 62 -13.48 -12.63 0.14
C ASP A 62 -13.88 -11.20 -0.21
N LEU A 63 -13.03 -10.47 -0.95
CA LEU A 63 -13.34 -9.15 -1.48
C LEU A 63 -13.74 -9.27 -2.95
N ASP A 64 -15.04 -9.15 -3.22
CA ASP A 64 -15.66 -9.18 -4.56
C ASP A 64 -15.12 -8.09 -5.52
N THR A 65 -14.19 -7.25 -5.06
CA THR A 65 -13.41 -6.30 -5.84
C THR A 65 -11.93 -6.73 -5.93
N SER A 66 -11.60 -7.43 -7.01
CA SER A 66 -10.25 -7.76 -7.50
C SER A 66 -9.22 -6.60 -7.44
N PRO A 67 -7.90 -6.85 -7.42
CA PRO A 67 -7.14 -7.67 -6.49
C PRO A 67 -6.76 -6.82 -5.27
N ALA A 68 -7.47 -7.01 -4.14
CA ALA A 68 -6.99 -6.55 -2.85
C ALA A 68 -5.72 -7.35 -2.52
N GLY A 69 -4.55 -6.79 -2.83
CA GLY A 69 -3.27 -7.41 -2.50
C GLY A 69 -2.69 -6.81 -1.24
N ASN A 70 -2.53 -7.65 -0.23
CA ASN A 70 -1.96 -7.25 1.04
C ASN A 70 -0.43 -7.12 0.93
N PHE A 71 0.07 -5.90 1.16
CA PHE A 71 1.48 -5.69 1.46
C PHE A 71 1.67 -5.87 2.98
N LEU A 72 2.21 -7.02 3.40
CA LEU A 72 2.49 -7.29 4.81
C LEU A 72 3.75 -6.52 5.21
N LEU A 73 3.55 -5.38 5.87
CA LEU A 73 4.63 -4.59 6.44
C LEU A 73 5.03 -5.31 7.74
N ASN A 74 5.91 -6.32 7.65
CA ASN A 74 6.24 -7.19 8.77
C ASN A 74 6.71 -6.43 10.03
N GLY A 75 6.06 -6.74 11.15
CA GLY A 75 6.61 -6.73 12.49
C GLY A 75 6.61 -8.16 13.03
N GLU A 76 7.66 -8.91 12.71
CA GLU A 76 8.11 -10.23 13.17
C GLU A 76 7.14 -11.40 13.48
N ASP A 77 5.85 -11.25 13.78
CA ASP A 77 4.96 -12.40 14.02
C ASP A 77 3.46 -12.18 13.68
N GLU A 78 2.98 -10.94 13.52
CA GLU A 78 1.60 -10.65 13.08
C GLU A 78 1.56 -9.42 12.16
N PRO A 79 0.69 -9.39 11.13
CA PRO A 79 0.52 -8.19 10.33
C PRO A 79 -0.10 -7.08 11.16
N LEU A 80 0.73 -6.10 11.54
CA LEU A 80 0.28 -4.88 12.22
C LEU A 80 -0.44 -3.94 11.27
N VAL A 81 -0.09 -3.93 9.98
CA VAL A 81 -0.65 -3.04 8.97
C VAL A 81 -0.85 -3.78 7.65
N CYS A 82 -2.04 -3.65 7.08
CA CYS A 82 -2.42 -4.14 5.76
C CYS A 82 -2.61 -2.96 4.80
N THR A 83 -2.18 -3.14 3.56
CA THR A 83 -2.46 -2.20 2.47
C THR A 83 -3.39 -2.87 1.48
N TYR A 84 -4.55 -2.28 1.23
CA TYR A 84 -5.55 -2.72 0.27
C TYR A 84 -5.47 -1.84 -0.97
N ILE A 85 -5.46 -2.49 -2.14
CA ILE A 85 -5.42 -1.82 -3.43
C ILE A 85 -6.69 -2.18 -4.20
N GLN A 86 -7.43 -1.17 -4.61
CA GLN A 86 -8.68 -1.34 -5.34
C GLN A 86 -8.40 -1.42 -6.85
N ALA A 87 -9.25 -2.14 -7.59
CA ALA A 87 -9.17 -2.26 -9.05
C ALA A 87 -9.00 -0.91 -9.78
N ASN A 88 -9.69 0.12 -9.28
CA ASN A 88 -9.71 1.47 -9.83
C ASN A 88 -8.51 2.35 -9.40
N GLY A 89 -7.56 1.80 -8.64
CA GLY A 89 -6.37 2.53 -8.17
C GLY A 89 -6.52 3.20 -6.80
N GLY A 90 -7.63 2.98 -6.08
CA GLY A 90 -7.74 3.40 -4.68
C GLY A 90 -6.78 2.63 -3.77
N ILE A 91 -6.24 3.29 -2.75
CA ILE A 91 -5.32 2.70 -1.76
C ILE A 91 -5.88 2.95 -0.36
N VAL A 92 -6.00 1.88 0.44
CA VAL A 92 -6.40 1.98 1.85
C VAL A 92 -5.34 1.31 2.70
N ILE A 93 -4.85 2.00 3.72
CA ILE A 93 -3.93 1.43 4.72
C ILE A 93 -4.70 1.27 6.02
N GLN A 94 -4.67 0.06 6.60
CA GLN A 94 -5.37 -0.29 7.82
C GLN A 94 -4.41 -0.89 8.84
N ARG A 95 -4.54 -0.51 10.10
CA ARG A 95 -3.90 -1.19 11.23
C ARG A 95 -4.80 -2.30 11.73
N MET A 96 -4.22 -3.47 11.97
CA MET A 96 -4.89 -4.60 12.61
C MET A 96 -4.72 -4.47 14.13
N GLU A 97 -5.83 -4.36 14.86
CA GLU A 97 -5.89 -4.46 16.31
C GLU A 97 -6.52 -5.82 16.69
N GLY A 98 -5.66 -6.85 16.78
CA GLY A 98 -6.08 -8.23 17.02
C GLY A 98 -6.87 -8.83 15.85
N ALA A 99 -7.77 -9.78 16.14
CA ALA A 99 -8.45 -10.57 15.11
C ALA A 99 -9.65 -9.88 14.43
N SER A 100 -10.06 -8.68 14.86
CA SER A 100 -11.33 -8.09 14.39
C SER A 100 -11.42 -6.56 14.39
N ALA A 101 -10.54 -5.85 15.12
CA ALA A 101 -10.56 -4.39 15.08
C ALA A 101 -9.60 -3.90 13.98
N MET A 102 -10.11 -3.03 13.12
CA MET A 102 -9.37 -2.45 12.00
C MET A 102 -9.48 -0.93 12.10
N GLU A 103 -8.34 -0.25 12.26
CA GLU A 103 -8.26 1.21 12.20
C GLU A 103 -7.81 1.62 10.79
N ILE A 104 -8.62 2.42 10.08
CA ILE A 104 -8.19 3.00 8.79
C ILE A 104 -7.20 4.12 9.09
N LEU A 105 -5.93 3.91 8.72
CA LEU A 105 -4.87 4.91 8.88
C LEU A 105 -4.87 5.92 7.73
N MET A 106 -5.22 5.49 6.52
CA MET A 106 -5.22 6.34 5.33
C MET A 106 -6.14 5.78 4.25
N ASN A 107 -6.76 6.67 3.48
CA ASN A 107 -7.49 6.36 2.26
C ASN A 107 -7.13 7.37 1.17
N LEU A 108 -6.45 6.90 0.11
CA LEU A 108 -6.13 7.67 -1.08
C LEU A 108 -7.10 7.23 -2.19
N PRO A 109 -8.06 8.10 -2.56
CA PRO A 109 -9.03 7.75 -3.58
C PRO A 109 -8.37 7.52 -4.95
N PRO A 110 -9.02 6.74 -5.83
CA PRO A 110 -8.59 6.57 -7.21
C PRO A 110 -8.65 7.88 -8.00
N ASP A 111 -7.97 7.92 -9.14
CA ASP A 111 -8.11 9.01 -10.10
C ASP A 111 -9.50 8.92 -10.77
N LEU A 112 -10.40 9.80 -10.35
CA LEU A 112 -11.75 9.94 -10.91
C LEU A 112 -11.78 10.88 -12.12
N SER A 113 -10.61 11.37 -12.59
CA SER A 113 -10.55 12.15 -13.81
C SER A 113 -11.17 11.32 -14.93
N PRO A 114 -12.14 11.88 -15.69
CA PRO A 114 -12.74 11.16 -16.79
C PRO A 114 -11.61 10.74 -17.73
N ALA A 115 -11.42 9.43 -17.89
CA ALA A 115 -10.62 8.89 -18.97
C ALA A 115 -11.09 9.63 -20.21
N THR A 116 -10.20 10.44 -20.80
CA THR A 116 -10.53 11.13 -22.04
C THR A 116 -10.88 10.03 -23.03
N GLN A 117 -12.17 9.77 -23.20
CA GLN A 117 -12.67 8.92 -24.27
C GLN A 117 -12.29 9.68 -25.53
N LEU A 118 -11.14 9.33 -26.08
CA LEU A 118 -10.80 9.58 -27.46
C LEU A 118 -11.90 8.89 -28.27
N GLN A 119 -12.95 9.65 -28.56
CA GLN A 119 -13.89 9.35 -29.61
C GLN A 119 -13.10 9.37 -30.91
N SER A 120 -12.80 8.18 -31.42
CA SER A 120 -12.44 7.95 -32.82
C SER A 120 -13.69 7.84 -33.67
#